data_AF-A0A529LA51-F1
#
_entry.id   AF-A0A529LA51-F1
#
_cell.length_a   1.000
_cell.length_b   1.000
_cell.length_c   1.000
_cell.angle_alpha   90.00
_cell.angle_beta   90.00
_cell.angle_gamma   90.00
#
_symmetry.space_group_name_H-M   'P 1'
#
loop_
_entity.id
_entity.type
_entity.pdbx_description
1 polymer ?
#
loop_
_entity_poly.entity_id
_entity_poly.type
_entity_poly.pdbx_seq_one_letter_code
_entity_poly.pdbx_strand_id
1 'polypeptide(L)' 'HVAWEADPLPVALFEPGCAARMNVLQALGDADRSYRCTYSSASLLGLIAVVQAGLAVAGLAMRSVPPSLR' A
#
# COMPACT_ATOMS: atom_id res chain seq x y z
N HIS A 1 -11.08 2.61 13.76
CA HIS A 1 -9.91 1.71 13.75
C HIS A 1 -9.13 2.01 12.50
N VAL A 2 -7.88 2.42 12.62
CA VAL A 2 -7.13 2.87 11.43
C VAL A 2 -6.28 1.74 10.89
N ALA A 3 -6.29 1.54 9.57
CA ALA A 3 -5.67 0.38 8.92
C ALA A 3 -4.17 0.24 9.22
N TRP A 4 -3.46 1.33 9.51
CA TRP A 4 -2.02 1.31 9.81
C TRP A 4 -1.67 0.76 11.19
N GLU A 5 -2.64 0.68 12.11
CA GLU A 5 -2.44 0.15 13.48
C GLU A 5 -2.52 -1.38 13.52
N ALA A 6 -3.06 -2.00 12.48
CA ALA A 6 -3.20 -3.45 12.42
C ALA A 6 -1.83 -4.15 12.29
N ASP A 7 -1.74 -5.32 12.93
CA ASP A 7 -0.62 -6.25 12.82
C ASP A 7 -1.16 -7.66 12.50
N PRO A 8 -0.78 -8.26 11.35
CA PRO A 8 0.09 -7.71 10.31
C PRO A 8 -0.56 -6.55 9.54
N LEU A 9 0.26 -5.60 9.09
CA LEU A 9 -0.17 -4.40 8.36
C LEU A 9 -0.92 -4.78 7.06
N PRO A 10 -2.18 -4.37 6.86
CA PRO A 10 -2.90 -4.61 5.62
C PRO A 10 -2.39 -3.68 4.51
N VAL A 11 -1.74 -4.24 3.49
CA VAL A 11 -1.14 -3.47 2.40
C VAL A 11 -1.86 -3.73 1.08
N ALA A 12 -2.21 -2.65 0.39
CA ALA A 12 -2.65 -2.65 -1.00
C ALA A 12 -1.42 -2.43 -1.91
N LEU A 13 -1.19 -3.36 -2.82
CA LEU A 13 0.02 -3.41 -3.66
C LEU A 13 -0.32 -3.35 -5.14
N PHE A 14 0.60 -2.84 -5.96
CA PHE A 14 0.51 -3.08 -7.39
C PHE A 14 0.64 -4.57 -7.72
N GLU A 15 0.17 -4.98 -8.91
CA GLU A 15 0.35 -6.33 -9.42
C GLU A 15 1.84 -6.77 -9.46
N PRO A 16 2.13 -8.07 -9.39
CA PRO A 16 3.49 -8.60 -9.55
C PRO A 16 4.16 -8.10 -10.83
N GLY A 17 5.47 -7.84 -10.76
CA GLY A 17 6.24 -7.26 -11.88
C GLY A 17 6.24 -5.73 -11.93
N CYS A 18 5.41 -5.05 -11.12
CA CYS A 18 5.48 -3.60 -10.99
C CYS A 18 6.66 -3.18 -10.11
N ALA A 19 7.51 -2.26 -10.60
CA ALA A 19 8.61 -1.69 -9.82
C ALA A 19 8.13 -1.00 -8.52
N ALA A 20 6.94 -0.40 -8.54
CA ALA A 20 6.36 0.20 -7.33
C ALA A 20 6.09 -0.86 -6.25
N ARG A 21 5.57 -2.04 -6.63
CA ARG A 21 5.38 -3.16 -5.69
C ARG A 21 6.71 -3.55 -5.05
N MET A 22 7.75 -3.75 -5.86
CA MET A 22 9.07 -4.12 -5.35
C MET A 22 9.60 -3.11 -4.33
N ASN A 23 9.51 -1.81 -4.63
CA ASN A 23 9.96 -0.76 -3.72
C ASN A 23 9.21 -0.79 -2.38
N VAL A 24 7.89 -1.03 -2.39
CA VAL A 24 7.09 -1.15 -1.16
C VAL A 24 7.50 -2.38 -0.36
N LEU A 25 7.66 -3.52 -1.02
CA LEU A 25 8.07 -4.76 -0.35
C LEU A 25 9.48 -4.66 0.24
N GLN A 26 10.41 -4.00 -0.45
CA GLN A 26 11.74 -3.71 0.07
C GLN A 26 11.66 -2.81 1.30
N ALA A 27 10.94 -1.68 1.24
CA ALA A 27 10.79 -0.79 2.38
C ALA A 27 10.13 -1.46 3.60
N LEU A 28 9.15 -2.36 3.38
CA LEU A 28 8.54 -3.15 4.45
C LEU A 28 9.52 -4.16 5.06
N GLY A 29 10.35 -4.80 4.22
CA GLY A 29 11.41 -5.71 4.66
C GLY A 29 12.51 -5.00 5.43
N ASP A 30 12.98 -3.84 4.95
CA ASP A 30 13.99 -3.01 5.61
C ASP A 30 13.53 -2.48 6.98
N ALA A 31 12.22 -2.28 7.13
CA ALA A 31 11.60 -1.86 8.38
C ALA A 31 11.23 -3.03 9.31
N ASP A 32 11.52 -4.28 8.94
CA ASP A 32 11.09 -5.51 9.63
C ASP A 32 9.59 -5.49 9.98
N ARG A 33 8.77 -4.92 9.09
CA ARG A 33 7.34 -4.71 9.35
C ARG A 33 6.53 -5.87 8.81
N SER A 34 5.91 -6.62 9.72
CA SER A 34 4.90 -7.62 9.39
C SER A 34 3.78 -7.02 8.53
N TYR A 35 3.54 -7.60 7.37
CA TYR A 35 2.50 -7.14 6.44
C TYR A 35 1.73 -8.30 5.82
N ARG A 36 0.50 -8.00 5.40
CA ARG A 36 -0.36 -8.88 4.60
C ARG A 36 -0.87 -8.14 3.39
N CYS A 37 -0.66 -8.70 2.21
CA CYS A 37 -1.27 -8.19 0.98
C CYS A 37 -2.78 -8.48 1.02
N THR A 38 -3.60 -7.45 1.17
CA THR A 38 -5.08 -7.57 1.22
C THR A 38 -5.73 -7.26 -0.12
N TYR A 39 -5.05 -6.46 -0.95
CA TYR A 39 -5.55 -6.05 -2.25
C TYR A 39 -4.39 -5.87 -3.23
N SER A 40 -4.58 -6.30 -4.48
CA SER A 40 -3.66 -6.01 -5.56
C SER A 40 -4.38 -5.50 -6.81
N SER A 41 -3.77 -4.53 -7.48
CA SER A 41 -4.33 -3.96 -8.71
C SER A 41 -3.25 -3.34 -9.59
N ALA A 42 -3.45 -3.36 -10.90
CA ALA A 42 -2.61 -2.64 -11.85
C ALA A 42 -2.94 -1.13 -11.92
N SER A 43 -4.06 -0.70 -11.35
CA SER A 43 -4.54 0.68 -11.42
C SER A 43 -4.26 1.45 -10.14
N LEU A 44 -3.62 2.62 -10.27
CA LEU A 44 -3.39 3.55 -9.16
C LEU A 44 -4.71 3.97 -8.49
N LEU A 45 -5.76 4.20 -9.29
CA LEU A 45 -7.07 4.58 -8.76
C LEU A 45 -7.70 3.47 -7.92
N GLY A 46 -7.47 2.20 -8.29
CA GLY A 46 -7.93 1.05 -7.50
C GLY A 46 -7.27 1.01 -6.13
N LEU A 47 -5.95 1.24 -6.07
CA LEU A 47 -5.24 1.32 -4.79
C LEU A 47 -5.71 2.51 -3.95
N ILE A 48 -5.87 3.69 -4.55
CA ILE A 48 -6.37 4.90 -3.89
C ILE A 48 -7.75 4.66 -3.27
N ALA A 49 -8.67 4.02 -4.00
CA ALA A 49 -10.02 3.76 -3.52
C ALA A 49 -10.03 2.89 -2.26
N VAL A 50 -9.19 1.86 -2.19
CA VAL A 50 -9.07 0.98 -1.02
C VAL A 50 -8.48 1.72 0.19
N VAL A 51 -7.50 2.58 -0.04
CA VAL A 51 -6.92 3.43 1.02
C VAL A 51 -7.93 4.43 1.54
N GLN A 52 -8.69 5.09 0.66
CA GLN A 52 -9.76 6.03 1.05
C GLN A 52 -10.88 5.36 1.84
N ALA A 53 -11.18 4.10 1.52
CA ALA A 53 -12.13 3.30 2.29
C ALA A 53 -11.61 2.88 3.68
N GLY A 54 -10.34 3.17 4.00
CA GLY A 54 -9.72 2.80 5.28
C GLY A 54 -9.48 1.31 5.44
N LEU A 55 -9.42 0.55 4.33
CA LEU A 55 -9.30 -0.91 4.34
C LEU A 55 -7.85 -1.40 4.31
N ALA A 56 -6.93 -0.58 3.81
CA ALA A 56 -5.50 -0.89 3.71
C ALA A 56 -4.65 0.38 3.62
N VAL A 57 -3.35 0.22 3.79
CA VAL A 57 -2.34 1.22 3.42
C VAL A 57 -1.71 0.87 2.07
N ALA A 58 -1.30 1.86 1.28
CA ALA A 58 -0.58 1.62 0.03
C ALA A 58 0.71 2.43 0.00
N GLY A 59 1.81 1.79 -0.40
CA GLY A 59 3.05 2.51 -0.69
C GLY A 59 3.03 3.01 -2.15
N LEU A 60 3.01 4.32 -2.33
CA LEU A 60 2.98 4.96 -3.63
C LEU A 60 4.17 5.92 -3.75
N ALA A 61 4.64 6.17 -4.98
CA ALA A 61 5.61 7.24 -5.20
C ALA A 61 4.99 8.58 -4.73
N MET A 62 5.75 9.42 -4.02
CA MET A 62 5.23 10.67 -3.44
C MET A 62 4.52 11.60 -4.45
N ARG A 63 4.91 11.55 -5.74
CA ARG A 63 4.27 12.29 -6.84
C ARG A 63 2.88 11.75 -7.21
N SER A 64 2.62 10.50 -6.89
CA SER A 64 1.41 9.75 -7.23
C SER A 64 0.42 9.68 -6.07
N VAL A 65 0.81 10.17 -4.88
CA VAL A 65 -0.08 10.28 -3.72
C VAL A 65 -0.96 11.52 -3.89
N PRO A 66 -2.30 11.38 -3.92
CA PRO A 66 -3.20 12.52 -3.89
C PRO A 66 -2.97 13.37 -2.62
N PRO A 67 -3.14 14.70 -2.69
CA PRO A 67 -2.94 15.57 -1.52
C PRO A 67 -3.81 15.19 -0.31
N SER A 68 -4.96 14.57 -0.55
CA SER A 68 -5.92 14.12 0.48
C SER A 68 -5.51 12.83 1.20
N LEU A 69 -4.39 12.19 0.83
CA LEU A 69 -3.95 10.88 1.33
C LEU A 69 -2.48 10.85 1.77
N ARG A 70 -1.86 12.02 1.93
CA ARG A 70 -0.50 12.11 2.49
C ARG A 70 -0.50 11.95 4.00
#